data_AF-A0A3D0TUM3-F1
#
_entry.id   AF-A0A3D0TUM3-F1
#
_cell.length_a   1.000
_cell.length_b   1.000
_cell.length_c   1.000
_cell.angle_alpha   90.00
_cell.angle_beta   90.00
_cell.angle_gamma   90.00
#
_symmetry.space_group_name_H-M   'P 1'
#
loop_
_entity.id
_entity.type
_entity.pdbx_description
1 polymer ?
#
loop_
_entity_poly.entity_id
_entity_poly.type
_entity_poly.pdbx_seq_one_letter_code
_entity_poly.pdbx_strand_id
1 'polypeptide(L)'
;CPRAALSMRQLRSLNAPIHNSVARLLEMALAGIPIRIGTDNIADMYIPTSSGNVLYEMLVLADTLRFYDVEVLAKWASGTPLNESDLDRIRRHLAEDVKACKQANPEYQFCLSLD
;
A
#
# COMPACT_ATOMS: atom_id res chain seq x y z
N CYS A 1 5.96 -14.15 13.91
CA CYS A 1 6.83 -13.60 12.84
C CYS A 1 6.53 -12.11 12.70
N PRO A 2 7.50 -11.19 12.83
CA PRO A 2 7.26 -9.74 12.72
C PRO A 2 6.55 -9.33 11.43
N ARG A 3 6.89 -9.99 10.32
CA ARG A 3 6.28 -9.78 9.00
C ARG A 3 4.77 -10.08 8.96
N ALA A 4 4.28 -10.99 9.80
CA ALA A 4 2.85 -11.29 9.91
C ALA A 4 2.07 -10.18 10.62
N ALA A 5 2.70 -9.47 11.56
CA ALA A 5 2.08 -8.30 12.19
C ALA A 5 2.05 -7.13 11.19
N LEU A 6 3.11 -6.95 10.41
CA LEU A 6 3.17 -5.94 9.35
C LEU A 6 2.11 -6.15 8.26
N SER A 7 1.82 -7.41 7.91
CA SER A 7 0.84 -7.76 6.86
C SER A 7 -0.61 -7.83 7.35
N MET A 8 -0.88 -7.39 8.58
CA MET A 8 -2.25 -7.17 9.03
C MET A 8 -2.89 -6.08 8.17
N ARG A 9 -4.14 -6.31 7.74
CA ARG A 9 -4.88 -5.36 6.91
C ARG A 9 -4.97 -3.99 7.59
N GLN A 10 -4.60 -2.93 6.88
CA GLN A 10 -4.68 -1.55 7.38
C GLN A 10 -6.13 -1.04 7.34
N LEU A 11 -6.92 -1.41 8.34
CA LEU A 11 -8.33 -0.98 8.46
C LEU A 11 -8.41 0.53 8.72
N ARG A 12 -8.49 1.33 7.65
CA ARG A 12 -8.49 2.80 7.71
C ARG A 12 -9.66 3.39 8.51
N SER A 13 -10.70 2.58 8.77
CA SER A 13 -11.85 2.95 9.58
C SER A 13 -11.59 2.94 11.09
N LEU A 14 -10.48 2.36 11.53
CA LEU A 14 -10.05 2.34 12.92
C LEU A 14 -8.97 3.41 13.14
N ASN A 15 -8.99 4.06 14.29
CA ASN A 15 -7.91 4.95 14.70
C ASN A 15 -7.11 4.27 15.81
N ALA A 16 -5.93 3.77 15.45
CA ALA A 16 -5.00 3.14 16.38
C ALA A 16 -3.59 3.66 16.12
N PRO A 17 -2.75 3.81 17.17
CA PRO A 17 -1.35 4.14 16.98
C PRO A 17 -0.69 3.12 16.04
N ILE A 18 0.14 3.62 15.12
CA ILE A 18 1.04 2.84 14.24
C ILE A 18 0.40 1.75 13.35
N HIS A 19 -0.92 1.57 13.34
CA HIS A 19 -1.59 0.53 12.53
C HIS A 19 -1.67 0.92 11.04
N ASN A 20 -1.82 2.21 10.78
CA ASN A 20 -1.85 2.84 9.46
C ASN A 20 -0.44 3.30 9.06
N SER A 21 0.51 2.37 9.05
CA SER A 21 1.95 2.69 8.99
C SER A 21 2.45 3.20 7.65
N VAL A 22 1.65 3.12 6.58
CA VAL A 22 2.00 3.65 5.25
C VAL A 22 0.89 4.53 4.70
N ALA A 23 1.26 5.39 3.74
CA ALA A 23 0.34 6.24 2.99
C ALA A 23 -0.76 5.43 2.27
N ARG A 24 -1.82 6.14 1.86
CA ARG A 24 -2.97 5.60 1.11
C ARG A 24 -2.62 5.40 -0.37
N LEU A 25 -1.59 4.59 -0.63
CA LEU A 25 -0.94 4.48 -1.94
C LEU A 25 -1.89 3.97 -3.02
N LEU A 26 -2.76 3.00 -2.69
CA LEU A 26 -3.73 2.46 -3.63
C LEU A 26 -4.78 3.50 -4.01
N GLU A 27 -5.28 4.27 -3.04
CA GLU A 27 -6.20 5.38 -3.31
C GLU A 27 -5.52 6.50 -4.09
N MET A 28 -4.28 6.87 -3.75
CA MET A 28 -3.51 7.85 -4.49
C MET A 28 -3.32 7.43 -5.95
N ALA A 29 -2.95 6.16 -6.19
CA ALA A 29 -2.81 5.63 -7.55
C ALA A 29 -4.14 5.65 -8.32
N LEU A 30 -5.25 5.28 -7.68
CA LEU A 30 -6.58 5.34 -8.29
C LEU A 30 -7.02 6.79 -8.61
N ALA A 31 -6.60 7.76 -7.79
CA ALA A 31 -6.80 9.18 -8.04
C ALA A 31 -5.86 9.77 -9.11
N GLY A 32 -5.05 8.95 -9.78
CA GLY A 32 -4.12 9.39 -10.83
C GLY A 32 -2.83 10.01 -10.31
N ILE A 33 -2.51 9.87 -9.01
CA ILE A 33 -1.26 10.37 -8.44
C ILE A 33 -0.14 9.35 -8.75
N PRO A 34 0.94 9.77 -9.44
CA PRO A 34 2.07 8.88 -9.72
C PRO A 34 2.75 8.41 -8.44
N ILE A 35 3.02 7.10 -8.35
CA ILE A 35 3.71 6.48 -7.22
C ILE A 35 5.10 6.01 -7.64
N ARG A 36 6.09 6.24 -6.77
CA ARG A 36 7.49 5.82 -6.89
C ARG A 36 7.95 5.23 -5.55
N ILE A 37 8.90 4.30 -5.61
CA ILE A 37 9.51 3.67 -4.42
C ILE A 37 10.90 4.27 -4.17
N GLY A 38 11.20 4.53 -2.91
CA GLY A 38 12.52 4.98 -2.46
C GLY A 38 12.91 4.31 -1.14
N THR A 39 14.22 4.20 -0.92
CA THR A 39 14.81 3.68 0.31
C THR A 39 15.22 4.90 1.14
N ASP A 40 14.40 5.31 2.11
CA ASP A 40 14.61 6.55 2.86
C ASP A 40 16.01 6.59 3.53
N ASN A 41 16.31 5.57 4.33
CA ASN A 41 17.59 5.37 4.99
C ASN A 41 18.44 4.32 4.26
N ILE A 42 19.77 4.45 4.29
CA ILE A 42 20.72 3.45 3.76
C ILE A 42 21.89 3.32 4.74
N ALA A 43 21.96 2.17 5.42
CA ALA A 43 23.04 1.82 6.37
C ALA A 43 23.43 2.95 7.34
N ASP A 44 22.45 3.73 7.80
CA ASP A 44 22.66 4.88 8.68
C ASP A 44 22.31 4.57 10.14
N MET A 45 22.38 5.58 11.00
CA MET A 45 22.08 5.44 12.43
C MET A 45 20.61 5.14 12.75
N TYR A 46 19.68 5.41 11.82
CA TYR A 46 18.25 5.18 12.01
C TYR A 46 17.87 3.76 11.59
N ILE A 47 18.38 3.30 10.43
CA ILE A 47 18.13 1.93 9.92
C ILE A 47 19.45 1.32 9.40
N PRO A 48 20.30 0.76 10.30
CA PRO A 48 21.58 0.17 9.92
C PRO A 48 21.48 -1.02 8.96
N THR A 49 20.33 -1.71 8.96
CA THR A 49 20.09 -2.90 8.11
C THR A 49 19.57 -2.55 6.72
N SER A 50 19.23 -1.28 6.44
CA SER A 50 18.82 -0.88 5.11
C SER A 50 20.00 -0.92 4.14
N SER A 51 19.78 -1.46 2.94
CA SER A 51 20.82 -1.69 1.93
C SER A 51 20.61 -0.89 0.63
N GLY A 52 19.59 -0.02 0.57
CA GLY A 52 19.20 0.64 -0.68
C GLY A 52 18.59 -0.32 -1.72
N ASN A 53 18.25 -1.55 -1.33
CA ASN A 53 17.67 -2.54 -2.22
C ASN A 53 16.17 -2.26 -2.44
N VAL A 54 15.84 -1.63 -3.58
CA VAL A 54 14.45 -1.27 -3.96
C VAL A 54 13.53 -2.49 -4.06
N LEU A 55 14.03 -3.65 -4.49
CA LEU A 55 13.22 -4.87 -4.55
C LEU A 55 12.81 -5.30 -3.13
N TYR A 56 13.73 -5.21 -2.17
CA TYR A 56 13.42 -5.51 -0.78
C TYR A 56 12.35 -4.56 -0.22
N GLU A 57 12.49 -3.25 -0.42
CA GLU A 57 11.48 -2.26 0.00
C GLU A 57 10.12 -2.52 -0.64
N MET A 58 10.11 -2.84 -1.93
CA MET A 58 8.88 -3.17 -2.65
C MET A 58 8.19 -4.41 -2.06
N LEU A 59 8.95 -5.44 -1.67
CA LEU A 59 8.39 -6.67 -1.08
C LEU A 59 7.83 -6.41 0.32
N VAL A 60 8.51 -5.58 1.11
CA VAL A 60 8.01 -5.12 2.41
C VAL A 60 6.72 -4.31 2.23
N LEU A 61 6.67 -3.44 1.22
CA LEU A 61 5.49 -2.65 0.90
C LEU A 61 4.31 -3.53 0.46
N ALA A 62 4.55 -4.54 -0.38
CA ALA A 62 3.52 -5.47 -0.83
C ALA A 62 2.83 -6.17 0.35
N ASP A 63 3.62 -6.62 1.33
CA ASP A 63 3.08 -7.20 2.56
C ASP A 63 2.31 -6.18 3.40
N THR A 64 2.86 -4.97 3.55
CA THR A 64 2.25 -3.90 4.34
C THR A 64 0.90 -3.47 3.78
N LEU A 65 0.77 -3.41 2.46
CA LEU A 65 -0.50 -3.11 1.76
C LEU A 65 -1.40 -4.34 1.63
N ARG A 66 -0.86 -5.55 1.85
CA ARG A 66 -1.48 -6.83 1.51
C ARG A 66 -1.93 -6.91 0.04
N PHE A 67 -1.20 -6.19 -0.82
CA PHE A 67 -1.44 -6.07 -2.25
C PHE A 67 -0.27 -6.67 -3.01
N TYR A 68 -0.53 -7.78 -3.70
CA TYR A 68 0.51 -8.66 -4.26
C TYR A 68 0.51 -8.67 -5.79
N ASP A 69 -0.02 -7.64 -6.44
CA ASP A 69 0.04 -7.52 -7.88
C ASP A 69 1.45 -7.16 -8.34
N VAL A 70 2.18 -8.17 -8.82
CA VAL A 70 3.59 -8.05 -9.19
C VAL A 70 3.81 -7.02 -10.30
N GLU A 71 2.88 -6.88 -11.24
CA GLU A 71 3.03 -5.95 -12.36
C GLU A 71 2.88 -4.50 -11.91
N VAL A 72 1.86 -4.21 -11.09
CA VAL A 72 1.66 -2.87 -10.51
C VAL A 72 2.86 -2.48 -9.64
N LEU A 73 3.32 -3.39 -8.79
CA LEU A 73 4.47 -3.16 -7.92
C LEU A 73 5.76 -2.93 -8.71
N ALA A 74 6.00 -3.71 -9.77
CA ALA A 74 7.13 -3.52 -10.67
C ALA A 74 7.04 -2.19 -11.43
N LYS A 75 5.83 -1.78 -11.84
CA LYS A 75 5.60 -0.47 -12.46
C LYS A 75 5.90 0.67 -11.49
N TRP A 76 5.54 0.58 -10.21
CA TRP A 76 5.93 1.59 -9.22
C TRP A 76 7.45 1.62 -8.98
N ALA A 77 8.10 0.47 -8.87
CA ALA A 77 9.54 0.37 -8.62
C ALA A 77 10.39 0.88 -9.81
N SER A 78 9.99 0.59 -11.05
CA SER A 78 10.59 1.15 -12.28
C SER A 78 10.08 2.55 -12.60
N GLY A 79 9.00 2.95 -11.92
CA GLY A 79 8.10 4.05 -12.22
C GLY A 79 7.71 4.20 -13.68
N THR A 80 7.31 3.07 -14.23
CA THR A 80 6.46 3.00 -15.40
C THR A 80 5.05 3.46 -15.02
N PRO A 81 4.38 4.31 -15.82
CA PRO A 81 3.00 4.70 -15.55
C PRO A 81 2.04 3.50 -15.51
N LEU A 82 1.02 3.60 -14.66
CA LEU A 82 -0.07 2.62 -14.64
C LEU A 82 -1.02 2.86 -15.83
N ASN A 83 -1.62 1.77 -16.31
CA ASN A 83 -2.69 1.78 -17.31
C ASN A 83 -4.03 1.41 -16.69
N GLU A 84 -5.11 1.47 -17.47
CA GLU A 84 -6.47 1.16 -16.98
C GLU A 84 -6.62 -0.25 -16.38
N SER A 85 -5.91 -1.24 -16.93
CA SER A 85 -5.94 -2.61 -16.39
C SER A 85 -5.26 -2.70 -15.03
N ASP A 86 -4.24 -1.88 -14.77
CA ASP A 86 -3.61 -1.77 -13.44
C ASP A 86 -4.57 -1.12 -12.45
N LEU A 87 -5.21 -0.03 -12.87
CA LEU A 87 -6.18 0.70 -12.05
C LEU A 87 -7.39 -0.15 -11.69
N ASP A 88 -7.87 -1.00 -12.60
CA ASP A 88 -8.94 -1.96 -12.31
C ASP A 88 -8.58 -2.96 -11.20
N ARG A 89 -7.36 -3.49 -11.23
CA ARG A 89 -6.86 -4.40 -10.19
C ARG A 89 -6.78 -3.72 -8.83
N ILE A 90 -6.32 -2.46 -8.80
CA ILE A 90 -6.29 -1.61 -7.60
C ILE A 90 -7.72 -1.34 -7.10
N ARG A 91 -8.64 -0.96 -7.99
CA ARG A 91 -10.05 -0.69 -7.68
C ARG A 91 -10.73 -1.89 -7.02
N ARG A 92 -10.54 -3.09 -7.58
CA ARG A 92 -11.07 -4.34 -7.01
C ARG A 92 -10.51 -4.63 -5.63
N HIS A 93 -9.21 -4.41 -5.41
CA HIS A 93 -8.60 -4.57 -4.09
C HIS A 93 -9.19 -3.59 -3.07
N LEU A 94 -9.29 -2.30 -3.44
CA LEU A 94 -9.88 -1.27 -2.60
C LEU A 94 -11.35 -1.56 -2.26
N ALA A 95 -12.13 -2.14 -3.18
CA ALA A 95 -13.50 -2.55 -2.90
C ALA A 95 -13.59 -3.56 -1.74
N GLU A 96 -12.67 -4.52 -1.68
CA GLU A 96 -12.59 -5.48 -0.57
C GLU A 96 -12.12 -4.84 0.74
N ASP A 97 -11.19 -3.89 0.66
CA ASP A 97 -10.75 -3.14 1.84
C ASP A 97 -11.85 -2.22 2.38
N VAL A 98 -12.66 -1.60 1.51
CA VAL A 98 -13.82 -0.81 1.91
C VAL A 98 -14.87 -1.69 2.60
N LYS A 99 -15.14 -2.89 2.08
CA LYS A 99 -16.03 -3.86 2.75
C LYS A 99 -15.52 -4.19 4.16
N ALA A 100 -14.23 -4.50 4.30
CA ALA A 100 -13.64 -4.80 5.60
C ALA A 100 -13.67 -3.61 6.56
N CYS A 101 -13.40 -2.40 6.06
CA CYS A 101 -13.48 -1.17 6.84
C CYS A 101 -14.92 -0.91 7.34
N LYS A 102 -15.93 -1.13 6.49
CA LYS A 102 -17.35 -1.01 6.85
C LYS A 102 -17.81 -2.09 7.84
N GLN A 103 -17.26 -3.30 7.74
CA GLN A 103 -17.52 -4.35 8.75
C GLN A 103 -16.99 -3.96 10.12
N ALA A 104 -15.81 -3.33 10.18
CA ALA A 104 -15.22 -2.87 11.44
C ALA A 104 -15.88 -1.59 11.98
N ASN A 105 -16.37 -0.72 11.09
CA ASN A 105 -17.05 0.53 11.41
C ASN A 105 -18.07 0.85 10.32
N PRO A 106 -19.38 0.59 10.54
CA PRO A 106 -20.43 0.79 9.53
C PRO A 106 -20.54 2.22 8.99
N GLU A 107 -20.15 3.22 9.77
CA GLU A 107 -20.17 4.64 9.40
C GLU A 107 -18.97 5.05 8.52
N TYR A 108 -18.06 4.12 8.22
CA TYR A 108 -16.88 4.43 7.42
C TYR A 108 -17.25 4.88 6.00
N GLN A 109 -16.83 6.10 5.67
CA GLN A 109 -16.95 6.68 4.33
C GLN A 109 -15.62 6.56 3.61
N PHE A 110 -15.65 5.90 2.44
CA PHE A 110 -14.49 5.84 1.57
C PHE A 110 -14.35 7.16 0.78
N CYS A 111 -13.12 7.58 0.52
CA CYS A 111 -12.83 8.93 0.01
C CYS A 111 -12.86 9.06 -1.52
N LEU A 112 -13.06 7.97 -2.27
CA LEU A 112 -13.12 7.96 -3.73
C LEU A 112 -14.37 7.21 -4.20
N SER A 113 -14.77 7.46 -5.44
CA SER A 113 -15.71 6.58 -6.14
C SER A 113 -15.00 5.29 -6.59
N LEU A 114 -15.66 4.16 -6.44
CA LEU A 114 -15.21 2.86 -6.95
C LEU A 114 -16.07 2.37 -8.13
N ASP A 115 -17.02 3.20 -8.58
CA ASP A 115 -17.88 2.94 -9.73
C ASP A 115 -17.14 3.16 -11.07
#